data_AF-A0A132UBN0-F1
#
_entry.id   AF-A0A132UBN0-F1
#
_cell.length_a   1.000
_cell.length_b   1.000
_cell.length_c   1.000
_cell.angle_alpha   90.00
_cell.angle_beta   90.00
_cell.angle_gamma   90.00
#
_symmetry.space_group_name_H-M   'P 1'
#
loop_
_entity.id
_entity.type
_entity.pdbx_description
1 polymer ?
#
loop_
_entity_poly.entity_id
_entity_poly.type
_entity_poly.pdbx_seq_one_letter_code
_entity_poly.pdbx_strand_id
1 'polypeptide(L)' 'MPSFGGKRPPKGDVNARRLSLEDEILTLRSRMEQLFVQENSFTSAKVIEISSLLDLKINEYMKGHSRRR' A
#
# COMPACT_ATOMS: atom_id res chain seq x y z
N MET A 1 -16.55 34.57 -2.49
CA MET A 1 -16.09 33.43 -3.32
C MET A 1 -14.84 33.89 -4.09
N PRO A 2 -13.78 33.08 -4.27
CA PRO A 2 -13.81 31.63 -4.43
C PRO A 2 -12.89 30.81 -3.49
N SER A 3 -13.30 29.56 -3.29
CA SER A 3 -12.65 28.49 -2.53
C SER A 3 -11.51 27.85 -3.32
N PHE A 4 -10.33 27.70 -2.72
CA PHE A 4 -9.22 26.96 -3.32
C PHE A 4 -9.50 25.46 -3.25
N GLY A 5 -9.85 24.91 -4.41
CA GLY A 5 -10.16 23.50 -4.62
C GLY A 5 -9.00 22.58 -4.27
N GLY A 6 -9.35 21.48 -3.60
CA GLY A 6 -8.49 20.32 -3.46
C GLY A 6 -8.13 19.75 -4.83
N LYS A 7 -6.85 19.84 -5.17
CA LYS A 7 -6.28 19.12 -6.32
C LYS A 7 -5.52 17.91 -5.78
N ARG A 8 -6.24 16.79 -5.62
CA ARG A 8 -5.60 15.47 -5.64
C ARG A 8 -5.15 15.20 -7.08
N PRO A 9 -3.87 14.89 -7.34
CA PRO A 9 -3.46 14.53 -8.68
C PRO A 9 -4.04 13.14 -9.04
N PRO A 10 -4.64 12.96 -10.23
CA PRO A 10 -4.85 11.63 -10.78
C PRO A 10 -3.48 11.13 -11.22
N LYS A 11 -2.88 10.21 -10.46
CA LYS A 11 -1.62 9.58 -10.84
C LYS A 11 -1.92 8.63 -11.99
N GLY A 12 -1.64 9.13 -13.19
CA GLY A 12 -1.99 8.53 -14.46
C GLY A 12 -1.44 7.14 -14.65
N ASP A 13 -2.28 6.36 -15.31
CA ASP A 13 -2.11 5.07 -15.92
C ASP A 13 -0.90 5.06 -16.87
N VAL A 14 0.27 4.64 -16.39
CA VAL A 14 1.41 4.29 -17.26
C VAL A 14 2.05 2.94 -16.89
N ASN A 15 1.52 2.24 -15.88
CA ASN A 15 2.20 1.09 -15.29
C ASN A 15 1.38 -0.20 -15.25
N ALA A 16 0.43 -0.40 -16.16
CA ALA A 16 -0.52 -1.52 -16.15
C ALA A 16 0.11 -2.94 -16.25
N ARG A 17 1.44 -3.06 -16.37
CA ARG A 17 2.15 -4.34 -16.47
C ARG A 17 3.31 -4.53 -15.49
N ARG A 18 3.70 -3.52 -14.69
CA ARG A 18 4.49 -3.72 -13.44
C ARG A 18 3.61 -3.68 -12.19
N LEU A 19 2.29 -3.79 -12.35
CA LEU A 19 1.28 -3.91 -11.29
C LEU A 19 1.47 -5.14 -10.35
N SER A 20 2.55 -5.92 -10.45
CA SER A 20 2.60 -7.29 -9.91
C SER A 20 2.91 -7.43 -8.42
N LEU A 21 3.58 -6.50 -7.77
CA LEU A 21 3.98 -6.65 -6.36
C LEU A 21 4.02 -5.29 -5.65
N GLU A 22 4.56 -4.28 -6.33
CA GLU A 22 4.65 -2.90 -5.82
C GLU A 22 3.25 -2.31 -5.59
N ASP A 23 2.30 -2.59 -6.49
CA ASP A 23 0.91 -2.15 -6.38
C ASP A 23 0.15 -2.87 -5.25
N GLU A 24 0.44 -4.16 -5.05
CA GLU A 24 -0.10 -4.92 -3.92
C GLU A 24 0.44 -4.38 -2.59
N ILE A 25 1.74 -4.03 -2.52
CA ILE A 25 2.35 -3.39 -1.35
C ILE A 25 1.69 -2.03 -1.07
N LEU A 26 1.48 -1.21 -2.10
CA LEU A 26 0.81 0.09 -1.95
C LEU A 26 -0.63 -0.06 -1.48
N THR A 27 -1.37 -1.00 -2.06
CA THR A 27 -2.77 -1.29 -1.68
C THR A 27 -2.86 -1.77 -0.24
N LEU A 28 -1.96 -2.69 0.17
CA LEU A 28 -1.92 -3.20 1.53
C LEU A 28 -1.54 -2.11 2.54
N ARG A 29 -0.65 -1.18 2.19
CA ARG A 29 -0.35 -0.01 3.03
C ARG A 29 -1.54 0.90 3.21
N SER A 30 -2.22 1.27 2.12
CA SER A 30 -3.42 2.12 2.22
C SER A 30 -4.52 1.45 3.03
N ARG A 31 -4.68 0.13 2.89
CA ARG A 31 -5.68 -0.62 3.64
C ARG A 31 -5.31 -0.79 5.11
N MET A 32 -4.03 -0.95 5.43
CA MET A 32 -3.51 -0.94 6.81
C MET A 32 -3.76 0.42 7.47
N GLU A 33 -3.49 1.52 6.78
CA GLU A 33 -3.71 2.87 7.29
C GLU A 33 -5.20 3.13 7.54
N GLN A 34 -6.09 2.68 6.65
CA GLN A 34 -7.54 2.76 6.86
C GLN A 34 -8.01 1.93 8.06
N LEU A 35 -7.51 0.70 8.20
CA LEU A 35 -7.85 -0.15 9.35
C LEU A 35 -7.31 0.43 10.65
N PHE A 36 -6.12 1.03 10.62
CA PHE A 36 -5.58 1.74 11.76
C PHE A 36 -6.47 2.92 12.16
N VAL A 37 -6.94 3.72 11.21
CA VAL A 37 -7.86 4.84 11.48
C VAL A 37 -9.22 4.35 12.01
N GLN A 38 -9.73 3.22 11.50
CA GLN A 38 -11.00 2.64 11.96
C GLN A 38 -10.90 2.02 13.36
N GLU A 39 -9.87 1.21 13.61
CA GLU A 39 -9.73 0.49 14.88
C GLU A 39 -9.01 1.34 15.95
N ASN A 40 -8.43 2.48 15.55
CA ASN A 40 -7.62 3.39 16.36
C ASN A 40 -6.49 2.67 17.15
N SER A 41 -6.07 1.52 16.64
CA SER A 41 -5.15 0.62 17.34
C SER A 41 -4.31 -0.18 16.35
N PHE A 42 -2.99 -0.06 16.49
CA PHE A 42 -2.02 -0.84 15.72
C PHE A 42 -1.97 -2.31 16.14
N THR A 43 -2.48 -2.66 17.31
CA THR A 43 -2.48 -4.03 17.83
C THR A 43 -3.80 -4.75 17.62
N SER A 44 -4.73 -4.17 16.86
CA SER A 44 -5.94 -4.90 16.46
C SER A 44 -5.56 -6.06 15.55
N ALA A 45 -6.20 -7.21 15.75
CA ALA A 45 -5.94 -8.42 14.98
C ALA A 45 -6.00 -8.16 13.46
N LYS A 46 -6.92 -7.30 13.01
CA LYS A 46 -7.06 -6.91 11.59
C LYS A 46 -5.87 -6.11 11.08
N VAL A 47 -5.32 -5.20 11.89
CA VAL A 47 -4.14 -4.38 11.53
C VAL A 47 -2.88 -5.24 11.56
N ILE A 48 -2.77 -6.16 12.52
CA ILE A 48 -1.66 -7.13 12.60
C ILE A 48 -1.68 -8.07 11.40
N GLU A 49 -2.85 -8.58 11.01
CA GLU A 49 -3.01 -9.49 9.87
C GLU A 49 -2.59 -8.80 8.56
N ILE A 50 -3.06 -7.58 8.33
CA ILE A 50 -2.71 -6.86 7.10
C ILE A 50 -1.26 -6.37 7.09
N SER A 51 -0.69 -6.02 8.24
CA SER A 51 0.74 -5.70 8.37
C SER A 51 1.61 -6.92 8.08
N SER A 52 1.20 -8.10 8.56
CA SER A 52 1.87 -9.37 8.28
C SER A 52 1.82 -9.68 6.79
N LEU A 53 0.66 -9.48 6.15
CA LEU A 53 0.50 -9.69 4.71
C LEU A 53 1.34 -8.71 3.88
N LEU A 54 1.43 -7.45 4.32
CA LEU A 54 2.26 -6.42 3.72
C LEU A 54 3.75 -6.82 3.78
N ASP A 55 4.21 -7.28 4.95
CA ASP A 55 5.59 -7.72 5.15
C ASP A 55 5.96 -8.88 4.22
N LEU A 56 5.07 -9.87 4.08
CA LEU A 56 5.25 -10.97 3.12
C LEU A 56 5.39 -10.46 1.69
N LYS A 57 4.56 -9.51 1.28
CA LYS A 57 4.59 -8.94 -0.08
C LYS A 57 5.89 -8.14 -0.34
N ILE A 58 6.37 -7.42 0.67
CA ILE A 58 7.67 -6.72 0.63
C ILE A 58 8.82 -7.73 0.55
N ASN A 59 8.80 -8.78 1.36
CA ASN A 59 9.81 -9.84 1.35
C ASN A 59 9.90 -10.52 -0.01
N GLU A 60 8.77 -10.83 -0.63
CA GLU A 60 8.70 -11.39 -1.99
C GLU A 60 9.27 -10.42 -3.04
N TYR A 61 8.91 -9.14 -2.94
CA TYR A 61 9.46 -8.10 -3.81
C TYR A 61 10.99 -7.96 -3.66
N MET A 62 11.51 -7.97 -2.43
CA MET A 62 12.93 -7.87 -2.16
C MET A 62 13.69 -9.12 -2.63
N LYS A 63 13.16 -10.33 -2.42
CA LYS A 63 13.76 -11.58 -2.91
C LYS A 63 13.82 -11.64 -4.44
N GLY A 64 12.75 -11.23 -5.12
CA GLY A 64 12.69 -11.18 -6.58
C GLY A 64 13.71 -10.21 -7.19
N HIS A 65 13.96 -9.08 -6.53
CA HIS A 65 14.98 -8.11 -6.95
C HIS A 65 16.41 -8.49 -6.55
N SER A 66 16.60 -9.24 -5.46
CA SER A 66 17.92 -9.65 -4.97
C SER A 66 18.56 -10.74 -5.85
N ARG A 67 17.76 -11.57 -6.52
CA ARG A 67 18.23 -12.61 -7.46
C ARG A 67 18.77 -12.06 -8.79
N ARG A 68 18.68 -10.75 -9.01
CA ARG A 68 19.14 -10.09 -10.26
C ARG A 68 20.51 -9.41 -10.11
N ARG A 69 21.24 -9.67 -9.02
CA ARG A 69 22.64 -9.27 -8.80
C ARG A 69 23.59 -10.43 -8.98
#